data_AF-A0AAU6SH15-F1
#
_entry.id   AF-A0AAU6SH15-F1
#
_cell.length_a   1.000
_cell.length_b   1.000
_cell.length_c   1.000
_cell.angle_alpha   90.00
_cell.angle_beta   90.00
_cell.angle_gamma   90.00
#
_symmetry.space_group_name_H-M   'P 1'
#
loop_
_entity.id
_entity.type
_entity.pdbx_description
1 polymer ?
#
loop_
_entity_poly.entity_id
_entity_poly.type
_entity_poly.pdbx_seq_one_letter_code
_entity_poly.pdbx_strand_id
1 'polypeptide(L)'
;MPSPRRLADVLVVETVRAWLADQESDSSGWLAALRDPQLGAALAAVHRDPGHPWTLDALARRATMSRSVFAGRFTAVVSTPPMTYVSAARMRAARAMLAEGLSVAAVAAAHGYGSEAAFSRAFARVNGETPGRVRRAAA
;
A
#
# COMPACT_ATOMS: atom_id res chain seq x y z
N MET A 1 12.62 29.34 20.13
CA MET A 1 13.52 28.35 19.48
C MET A 1 12.89 26.97 19.56
N PRO A 2 12.76 26.22 18.45
CA PRO A 2 12.31 24.83 18.51
C PRO A 2 13.31 23.99 19.30
N SER A 3 12.82 23.11 20.18
CA SER A 3 13.62 22.19 20.98
C SER A 3 14.36 21.17 20.10
N PRO A 4 15.58 20.73 20.45
CA PRO A 4 16.43 19.85 19.62
C PRO A 4 15.78 18.55 19.15
N ARG A 5 14.81 18.00 19.91
CA ARG A 5 13.99 16.84 19.49
C ARG A 5 13.18 17.11 18.22
N ARG A 6 12.61 18.30 18.06
CA ARG A 6 11.80 18.65 16.88
C ARG A 6 12.65 18.81 15.62
N LEU A 7 13.91 19.22 15.78
CA LEU A 7 14.86 19.28 14.66
C LEU A 7 15.24 17.90 14.17
N ALA A 8 15.47 16.95 15.08
CA ALA A 8 15.70 15.55 14.73
C ALA A 8 14.49 14.94 14.02
N ASP A 9 13.28 15.17 14.54
CA ASP A 9 12.04 14.68 13.92
C ASP A 9 11.86 15.24 12.50
N VAL A 10 12.10 16.55 12.33
CA VAL A 10 12.03 17.20 11.01
C VAL A 10 13.11 16.67 10.06
N LEU A 11 14.35 16.50 10.52
CA LEU A 11 15.43 15.97 9.69
C LEU A 11 15.19 14.53 9.24
N VAL A 12 14.66 13.67 10.12
CA VAL A 12 14.26 12.29 9.77
C VAL A 12 13.17 12.32 8.72
N VAL A 13 12.15 13.17 8.89
CA VAL A 13 11.07 13.31 7.91
C VAL A 13 11.60 13.79 6.56
N GLU A 14 12.50 14.78 6.54
CA GLU A 14 13.03 15.33 5.29
C GLU A 14 14.04 14.41 4.60
N THR A 15 14.86 13.65 5.34
CA THR A 15 15.73 12.61 4.74
C THR A 15 14.93 11.45 4.18
N VAL A 16 13.88 11.01 4.88
CA VAL A 16 12.96 10.00 4.36
C VAL A 16 12.26 10.53 3.09
N ARG A 17 11.75 11.77 3.08
CA ARG A 17 11.17 12.39 1.88
C ARG A 17 12.15 12.44 0.71
N ALA A 18 13.40 12.83 0.94
CA ALA A 18 14.41 12.95 -0.11
C ALA A 18 14.79 11.59 -0.71
N TRP A 19 14.97 10.57 0.14
CA TRP A 19 15.28 9.20 -0.31
C TRP A 19 14.12 8.57 -1.10
N LEU A 20 12.88 8.91 -0.74
CA LEU A 20 11.68 8.43 -1.42
C LEU A 20 11.36 9.17 -2.73
N ALA A 21 11.79 10.42 -2.86
CA ALA A 21 11.71 11.18 -4.11
C ALA A 21 12.56 10.54 -5.21
N ASP A 22 13.64 9.85 -4.84
CA ASP A 22 14.53 9.12 -5.74
C ASP A 22 13.93 7.78 -6.23
N GLN A 23 12.87 7.29 -5.58
CA GLN A 23 12.16 6.04 -5.92
C GLN A 23 10.83 6.38 -6.62
N GLU A 24 10.92 6.79 -7.88
CA GLU A 24 9.91 7.58 -8.61
C GLU A 24 8.53 6.92 -8.91
N SER A 25 8.25 5.67 -8.53
CA SER A 25 7.04 5.00 -9.06
C SER A 25 5.84 4.87 -8.09
N ASP A 26 6.05 4.81 -6.78
CA ASP A 26 4.97 4.48 -5.81
C ASP A 26 4.97 5.38 -4.54
N SER A 27 5.98 6.24 -4.41
CA SER A 27 6.30 6.95 -3.15
C SER A 27 5.61 8.31 -2.99
N SER A 28 5.23 8.94 -4.11
CA SER A 28 4.72 10.33 -4.09
C SER A 28 3.33 10.44 -3.44
N GLY A 29 2.44 9.47 -3.70
CA GLY A 29 1.05 9.52 -3.23
C GLY A 29 0.88 9.36 -1.71
N TRP A 30 1.72 8.55 -1.05
CA TRP A 30 1.62 8.37 0.40
C TRP A 30 2.28 9.51 1.19
N LEU A 31 3.34 10.11 0.65
CA LEU A 31 3.98 11.30 1.23
C LEU A 31 3.09 12.55 1.15
N ALA A 32 2.32 12.70 0.06
CA ALA A 32 1.32 13.76 -0.06
C ALA A 32 0.21 13.57 0.99
N ALA A 33 -0.20 12.34 1.25
CA ALA A 33 -1.20 12.04 2.27
C ALA A 33 -0.70 12.16 3.72
N LEU A 34 0.61 12.16 3.99
CA LEU A 34 1.13 12.59 5.30
C LEU A 34 0.77 14.04 5.64
N ARG A 35 0.48 14.88 4.63
CA ARG A 35 -0.01 16.25 4.82
C ARG A 35 -1.53 16.33 4.99
N ASP A 36 -2.23 15.21 4.82
CA ASP A 36 -3.67 15.09 4.98
C ASP A 36 -4.00 14.08 6.10
N PRO A 37 -4.28 14.55 7.33
CA PRO A 37 -4.50 13.66 8.47
C PRO A 37 -5.63 12.63 8.25
N GLN A 38 -6.65 12.98 7.46
CA GLN A 38 -7.79 12.12 7.21
C GLN A 38 -7.46 11.02 6.20
N LEU A 39 -6.81 11.37 5.08
CA LEU A 39 -6.32 10.37 4.11
C LEU A 39 -5.20 9.51 4.71
N GLY A 40 -4.32 10.12 5.51
CA GLY A 40 -3.24 9.44 6.21
C GLY A 40 -3.75 8.32 7.12
N ALA A 41 -4.87 8.52 7.83
CA ALA A 41 -5.48 7.47 8.66
C ALA A 41 -5.94 6.25 7.83
N ALA A 42 -6.54 6.49 6.65
CA ALA A 42 -6.97 5.42 5.76
C ALA A 42 -5.77 4.66 5.15
N LEU A 43 -4.75 5.38 4.68
CA LEU A 43 -3.53 4.77 4.12
C LEU A 43 -2.74 3.99 5.17
N ALA A 44 -2.58 4.54 6.37
CA ALA A 44 -1.92 3.85 7.47
C ALA A 44 -2.64 2.55 7.83
N ALA A 45 -3.97 2.52 7.74
CA ALA A 45 -4.74 1.30 7.95
C ALA A 45 -4.46 0.25 6.87
N VAL A 46 -4.42 0.65 5.59
CA VAL A 46 -4.08 -0.25 4.47
C VAL A 46 -2.67 -0.82 4.61
N HIS A 47 -1.69 0.00 4.97
CA HIS A 47 -0.31 -0.46 5.13
C HIS A 47 -0.10 -1.36 6.34
N ARG A 48 -0.85 -1.14 7.44
CA ARG A 48 -0.77 -1.98 8.63
C ARG A 48 -1.30 -3.37 8.38
N ASP A 49 -2.35 -3.50 7.58
CA ASP A 49 -2.97 -4.78 7.24
C ASP A 49 -3.39 -4.80 5.77
N PRO A 50 -2.46 -5.07 4.84
CA PRO A 50 -2.75 -5.12 3.40
C PRO A 50 -3.59 -6.35 3.00
N GLY A 51 -3.65 -7.37 3.87
CA GLY A 51 -4.46 -8.58 3.69
C GLY A 51 -5.94 -8.38 3.98
N HIS A 52 -6.29 -7.41 4.83
CA HIS A 52 -7.67 -7.08 5.16
C HIS A 52 -8.56 -6.87 3.92
N PRO A 53 -9.84 -7.30 3.94
CA PRO A 53 -10.80 -7.06 2.87
C PRO A 53 -11.32 -5.61 2.90
N TRP A 54 -10.41 -4.66 2.70
CA TRP A 54 -10.71 -3.24 2.61
C TRP A 54 -11.81 -2.97 1.58
N THR A 55 -12.79 -2.18 1.97
CA THR A 55 -13.81 -1.63 1.07
C THR A 55 -13.69 -0.12 1.01
N LEU A 56 -14.20 0.47 -0.07
CA LEU A 56 -14.22 1.92 -0.23
C LEU A 56 -14.96 2.60 0.93
N ASP A 57 -16.06 2.02 1.40
CA ASP A 57 -16.83 2.54 2.54
C ASP A 57 -16.06 2.43 3.86
N ALA A 58 -15.34 1.32 4.08
CA ALA A 58 -14.53 1.13 5.29
C ALA A 58 -13.36 2.12 5.37
N LEU A 59 -12.78 2.50 4.24
CA LEU A 59 -11.72 3.50 4.15
C LEU A 59 -12.27 4.92 4.28
N ALA A 60 -13.39 5.22 3.63
CA ALA A 60 -14.06 6.51 3.75
C ALA A 60 -14.45 6.81 5.21
N ARG A 61 -15.00 5.81 5.93
CA ARG A 61 -15.28 5.93 7.37
C ARG A 61 -14.04 6.22 8.20
N ARG A 62 -12.91 5.56 7.90
CA ARG A 62 -11.62 5.82 8.59
C ARG A 62 -11.08 7.21 8.30
N ALA A 63 -11.34 7.73 7.10
CA ALA A 63 -11.01 9.09 6.72
C ALA A 63 -12.04 10.12 7.19
N THR A 64 -13.09 9.73 7.93
CA THR A 64 -14.19 10.63 8.35
C THR A 64 -14.85 11.38 7.19
N MET A 65 -14.94 10.73 6.03
CA MET A 65 -15.50 11.30 4.79
C MET A 65 -16.67 10.48 4.29
N SER A 66 -17.55 11.10 3.52
CA SER A 66 -18.48 10.35 2.68
C SER A 66 -17.71 9.56 1.62
N ARG A 67 -18.33 8.49 1.11
CA ARG A 67 -17.72 7.61 0.10
C ARG A 67 -17.23 8.36 -1.14
N SER A 68 -18.05 9.28 -1.68
CA SER A 68 -17.74 10.05 -2.89
C SER A 68 -16.62 11.07 -2.65
N VAL A 69 -16.67 11.79 -1.53
CA VAL A 69 -15.63 12.76 -1.14
C VAL A 69 -14.30 12.05 -0.95
N PHE A 70 -14.30 10.91 -0.27
CA PHE A 70 -13.09 10.11 -0.09
C PHE A 70 -12.50 9.66 -1.43
N ALA A 71 -13.31 9.07 -2.31
CA ALA A 71 -12.82 8.57 -3.60
C ALA A 71 -12.22 9.67 -4.48
N GLY A 72 -12.90 10.83 -4.57
CA GLY A 72 -12.43 11.97 -5.33
C GLY A 72 -11.14 12.55 -4.76
N ARG A 73 -11.12 12.82 -3.44
CA ARG A 73 -9.96 13.41 -2.77
C ARG A 73 -8.75 12.48 -2.77
N PHE A 74 -8.96 11.19 -2.50
CA PHE A 74 -7.89 10.19 -2.55
C PHE A 74 -7.26 10.15 -3.94
N THR A 75 -8.07 10.08 -5.00
CA THR A 75 -7.53 10.05 -6.38
C THR A 75 -6.79 11.34 -6.73
N ALA A 76 -7.28 12.49 -6.27
CA ALA A 76 -6.62 13.78 -6.51
C ALA A 76 -5.25 13.90 -5.79
N VAL A 77 -5.11 13.29 -4.61
CA VAL A 77 -3.88 13.38 -3.80
C VAL A 77 -2.89 12.25 -4.09
N VAL A 78 -3.39 11.02 -4.28
CA VAL A 78 -2.59 9.80 -4.45
C VAL A 78 -2.40 9.45 -5.93
N SER A 79 -3.09 10.17 -6.84
CA SER A 79 -3.08 9.95 -8.30
C SER A 79 -3.57 8.58 -8.76
N THR A 80 -4.12 7.77 -7.84
CA THR A 80 -4.58 6.41 -8.08
C THR A 80 -5.93 6.21 -7.40
N PRO A 81 -6.91 5.53 -8.03
CA PRO A 81 -8.17 5.20 -7.37
C PRO A 81 -7.95 4.37 -6.09
N PRO A 82 -8.74 4.57 -5.01
CA PRO A 82 -8.50 3.92 -3.72
C PRO A 82 -8.37 2.40 -3.77
N MET A 83 -9.26 1.74 -4.50
CA MET A 83 -9.27 0.28 -4.57
C MET A 83 -8.15 -0.29 -5.45
N THR A 84 -7.68 0.49 -6.42
CA THR A 84 -6.49 0.17 -7.20
C THR A 84 -5.26 0.24 -6.30
N TYR A 85 -5.15 1.29 -5.48
CA TYR A 85 -4.07 1.45 -4.51
C TYR A 85 -4.03 0.30 -3.49
N VAL A 86 -5.17 -0.05 -2.90
CA VAL A 86 -5.28 -1.20 -1.97
C VAL A 86 -4.81 -2.50 -2.65
N SER A 87 -5.22 -2.72 -3.90
CA SER A 87 -4.82 -3.91 -4.65
C SER A 87 -3.30 -3.95 -4.87
N ALA A 88 -2.68 -2.81 -5.17
CA ALA A 88 -1.23 -2.69 -5.31
C ALA A 88 -0.50 -2.96 -3.99
N ALA A 89 -0.95 -2.34 -2.89
CA ALA A 89 -0.39 -2.57 -1.56
C ALA A 89 -0.47 -4.05 -1.15
N ARG A 90 -1.61 -4.70 -1.40
CA ARG A 90 -1.81 -6.13 -1.19
C ARG A 90 -0.80 -6.98 -1.96
N MET A 91 -0.59 -6.68 -3.24
CA MET A 91 0.32 -7.45 -4.08
C MET A 91 1.80 -7.23 -3.74
N ARG A 92 2.16 -6.04 -3.24
CA ARG A 92 3.50 -5.79 -2.67
C ARG A 92 3.77 -6.64 -1.44
N ALA A 93 2.81 -6.71 -0.51
CA ALA A 93 2.93 -7.57 0.67
C ALA A 93 3.01 -9.06 0.28
N ALA A 94 2.17 -9.50 -0.65
CA ALA A 94 2.22 -10.86 -1.18
C ALA A 94 3.57 -11.19 -1.85
N ARG A 95 4.16 -10.24 -2.58
CA ARG A 95 5.48 -10.40 -3.21
C ARG A 95 6.57 -10.63 -2.15
N ALA A 96 6.54 -9.87 -1.05
CA ALA A 96 7.49 -10.05 0.05
C ALA A 96 7.38 -11.45 0.67
N MET A 97 6.17 -11.93 0.97
CA MET A 97 5.96 -13.29 1.49
C MET A 97 6.46 -14.38 0.53
N LEU A 98 6.27 -14.20 -0.78
CA LEU A 98 6.80 -15.14 -1.78
C LEU A 98 8.33 -15.13 -1.82
N ALA A 99 8.96 -13.96 -1.66
CA ALA A 99 10.41 -13.83 -1.58
C ALA A 99 10.98 -14.42 -0.27
N GLU A 100 10.17 -14.51 0.79
CA GLU A 100 10.51 -15.24 2.03
C GLU A 100 10.30 -16.76 1.91
N GLY A 101 9.93 -17.25 0.72
CA GLY A 101 9.81 -18.68 0.44
C GLY A 101 8.43 -19.29 0.72
N LEU A 102 7.43 -18.48 1.11
CA LEU A 102 6.08 -19.01 1.32
C LEU A 102 5.50 -19.58 0.02
N SER A 103 4.69 -20.64 0.17
CA SER A 103 3.99 -21.24 -0.96
C SER A 103 2.94 -20.30 -1.55
N VAL A 104 2.66 -20.45 -2.85
CA VAL A 104 1.65 -19.63 -3.53
C VAL A 104 0.26 -19.87 -2.91
N ALA A 105 -0.03 -21.11 -2.51
CA ALA A 105 -1.22 -21.47 -1.75
C ALA A 105 -1.34 -20.69 -0.42
N ALA A 106 -0.27 -20.66 0.39
CA ALA A 106 -0.28 -19.97 1.67
C ALA A 106 -0.49 -18.46 1.50
N VAL A 107 0.21 -17.85 0.54
CA VAL A 107 0.08 -16.41 0.26
C VAL A 107 -1.31 -16.06 -0.28
N ALA A 108 -1.89 -16.90 -1.15
CA ALA A 108 -3.25 -16.71 -1.64
C ALA A 108 -4.28 -16.74 -0.51
N ALA A 109 -4.19 -17.73 0.38
CA ALA A 109 -5.08 -17.87 1.53
C ALA A 109 -4.96 -16.68 2.50
N ALA A 110 -3.73 -16.25 2.81
CA ALA A 110 -3.46 -15.11 3.70
C ALA A 110 -4.08 -13.78 3.20
N HIS A 111 -4.31 -13.66 1.90
CA HIS A 111 -4.88 -12.46 1.27
C HIS A 111 -6.34 -12.66 0.81
N GLY A 112 -7.01 -13.72 1.28
CA GLY A 112 -8.43 -13.96 1.04
C GLY A 112 -8.80 -14.41 -0.38
N TYR A 113 -7.84 -14.95 -1.15
CA TYR A 113 -8.14 -15.52 -2.47
C TYR A 113 -8.65 -16.95 -2.34
N GLY A 114 -9.83 -17.21 -2.90
CA GLY A 114 -10.43 -18.56 -2.90
C GLY A 114 -9.74 -19.59 -3.78
N SER A 115 -8.71 -19.19 -4.56
CA SER A 115 -7.86 -20.14 -5.31
C SER A 115 -6.51 -19.52 -5.66
N GLU A 116 -5.49 -20.38 -5.81
CA GLU A 116 -4.17 -19.99 -6.31
C GLU A 116 -4.22 -19.39 -7.71
N ALA A 117 -5.12 -19.89 -8.55
CA ALA A 117 -5.31 -19.37 -9.91
C ALA A 117 -5.87 -17.94 -9.90
N ALA A 118 -6.85 -17.63 -9.05
CA ALA A 118 -7.38 -16.29 -8.90
C ALA A 118 -6.32 -15.32 -8.36
N PHE A 119 -5.55 -15.74 -7.36
CA PHE A 119 -4.43 -14.98 -6.85
C PHE A 119 -3.37 -14.74 -7.93
N SER A 120 -2.95 -15.77 -8.65
CA SER A 120 -1.90 -15.67 -9.67
C SER A 120 -2.25 -14.71 -10.80
N ARG A 121 -3.51 -14.71 -11.25
CA ARG A 121 -3.98 -13.72 -12.24
C ARG A 121 -3.95 -12.29 -11.69
N ALA A 122 -4.43 -12.10 -10.46
CA ALA A 122 -4.43 -10.78 -9.83
C ALA A 122 -3.00 -10.27 -9.61
N PHE A 123 -2.11 -11.14 -9.14
CA PHE A 123 -0.70 -10.84 -8.92
C PHE A 123 0.03 -10.48 -10.21
N ALA A 124 -0.14 -11.28 -11.27
CA ALA A 124 0.49 -11.00 -12.56
C ALA A 124 0.03 -9.69 -13.18
N ARG A 125 -1.27 -9.36 -13.05
CA ARG A 125 -1.81 -8.08 -13.52
C ARG A 125 -1.17 -6.87 -12.85
N VAL A 126 -0.81 -6.98 -11.57
CA VAL A 126 -0.25 -5.87 -10.79
C VAL A 126 1.27 -5.82 -10.87
N ASN A 127 1.95 -6.97 -10.80
CA ASN A 127 3.40 -7.05 -10.70
C ASN A 127 4.11 -7.33 -12.04
N GLY A 128 3.36 -7.63 -13.12
CA GLY A 128 3.93 -7.96 -14.44
C GLY A 128 4.56 -9.36 -14.55
N GLU A 129 4.53 -10.15 -13.47
CA GLU A 129 5.15 -11.48 -13.42
C GLU A 129 4.35 -12.44 -12.53
N THR A 130 4.59 -13.75 -12.64
CA THR A 130 3.84 -14.75 -11.88
C THR A 130 4.39 -14.94 -10.45
N PRO A 131 3.53 -15.31 -9.47
CA PRO A 131 3.98 -15.61 -8.11
C PRO A 131 5.07 -16.68 -8.04
N GLY A 132 4.96 -17.72 -8.89
CA GLY A 132 5.94 -18.80 -8.95
C GLY A 132 7.32 -18.34 -9.44
N ARG A 133 7.38 -17.33 -10.32
CA ARG A 133 8.66 -16.75 -10.76
C ARG A 133 9.34 -16.01 -9.61
N VAL A 134 8.60 -15.18 -8.89
CA VAL A 134 9.10 -14.46 -7.71
C VAL A 134 9.62 -15.42 -6.65
N ARG A 135 8.84 -16.46 -6.30
CA ARG A 135 9.24 -17.46 -5.30
C ARG A 135 10.51 -18.21 -5.69
N ARG A 136 10.65 -18.62 -6.97
CA ARG A 136 11.85 -19.32 -7.45
C ARG A 136 13.09 -18.44 -7.50
N ALA A 137 12.94 -17.13 -7.68
CA ALA A 137 14.08 -16.21 -7.67
C ALA A 137 14.65 -15.99 -6.27
N ALA A 138 13.92 -16.38 -5.22
CA ALA A 138 14.34 -16.23 -3.83
C ALA A 138 14.79 -17.55 -3.16
N ALA A 139 14.63 -18.67 -3.85
CA ALA A 139 15.13 -19.99 -3.44
C ALA A 139 16.50 -20.26 -4.06
#